data_AF-A0A960T1P3-F1
#
_entry.id   AF-A0A960T1P3-F1
#
_cell.length_a   1.000
_cell.length_b   1.000
_cell.length_c   1.000
_cell.angle_alpha   90.00
_cell.angle_beta   90.00
_cell.angle_gamma   90.00
#
_symmetry.space_group_name_H-M   'P 1'
#
loop_
_entity.id
_entity.type
_entity.pdbx_description
1 polymer ?
#
loop_
_entity_poly.entity_id
_entity_poly.type
_entity_poly.pdbx_seq_one_letter_code
_entity_poly.pdbx_strand_id
1 'polypeptide(L)'
;MKPETTSPSLDPAAELERHEGVLRVEADPAHASVDIEFDPSVLSDHEVRSLLKDHIARMESSIRKETYHLESNACEACALKLERRVRRLPGVRRASATYLGKVLTVTFDSTESTEADLEQQLRDTGANIRPLDTKAPEQKPLSAKLRAGDLNEEISCGLGFLFLVAGAIVSKTSGVGTASHILFGGAYLFAGQQGVRSAVASLREGELDVDVLMVLAAFGAAAIGAPFEGALLLFLFSFSNVLQRHAM
;
A
#
# COMPACT_ATOMS: atom_id res chain seq x y z
N MET A 1 54.52 -7.85 -4.96
CA MET A 1 53.63 -9.02 -4.79
C MET A 1 52.98 -8.86 -3.43
N LYS A 2 51.76 -8.30 -3.41
CA LYS A 2 51.05 -7.89 -2.19
C LYS A 2 49.84 -8.82 -2.06
N PRO A 3 49.62 -9.50 -0.92
CA PRO A 3 48.52 -10.43 -0.80
C PRO A 3 47.19 -9.65 -0.73
N GLU A 4 46.25 -10.03 -1.59
CA GLU A 4 44.85 -9.63 -1.48
C GLU A 4 44.25 -10.25 -0.22
N THR A 5 43.85 -9.41 0.71
CA THR A 5 43.04 -9.78 1.88
C THR A 5 41.59 -9.85 1.43
N THR A 6 41.09 -11.05 1.18
CA THR A 6 39.66 -11.34 1.01
C THR A 6 38.94 -11.04 2.33
N SER A 7 37.96 -10.15 2.25
CA SER A 7 36.99 -9.85 3.32
C SER A 7 36.24 -11.12 3.74
N PRO A 8 35.91 -11.31 5.03
CA PRO A 8 35.11 -12.45 5.47
C PRO A 8 33.66 -12.20 5.04
N SER A 9 33.30 -12.65 3.84
CA SER A 9 31.89 -12.85 3.50
C SER A 9 31.35 -13.91 4.45
N LEU A 10 30.44 -13.54 5.36
CA LEU A 10 29.57 -14.51 6.01
C LEU A 10 28.75 -15.19 4.91
N ASP A 11 29.24 -16.32 4.43
CA ASP A 11 28.52 -17.17 3.51
C ASP A 11 27.57 -18.05 4.34
N PRO A 12 26.25 -17.82 4.29
CA PRO A 12 25.28 -18.63 5.05
C PRO A 12 25.32 -20.11 4.65
N ALA A 13 25.84 -20.44 3.45
CA ALA A 13 26.03 -21.83 3.04
C ALA A 13 27.09 -22.55 3.90
N ALA A 14 28.16 -21.85 4.32
CA ALA A 14 29.29 -22.43 5.06
C ALA A 14 28.96 -22.84 6.50
N GLU A 15 27.83 -22.39 7.06
CA GLU A 15 27.36 -22.81 8.37
C GLU A 15 26.44 -24.05 8.30
N LEU A 16 25.68 -24.18 7.20
CA LEU A 16 24.86 -25.36 6.91
C LEU A 16 25.70 -26.57 6.44
N GLU A 17 26.81 -26.33 5.73
CA GLU A 17 27.77 -27.37 5.33
C GLU A 17 28.49 -28.06 6.52
N ARG A 18 28.45 -27.45 7.71
CA ARG A 18 29.05 -28.01 8.92
C ARG A 18 28.15 -29.00 9.68
N HIS A 19 26.93 -29.21 9.21
CA HIS A 19 26.01 -30.16 9.83
C HIS A 19 26.31 -31.58 9.36
N GLU A 20 26.46 -32.54 10.29
CA GLU A 20 26.60 -33.96 9.94
C GLU A 20 25.42 -34.38 9.05
N GLY A 21 25.71 -34.96 7.88
CA GLY A 21 24.73 -35.40 6.89
C GLY A 21 24.46 -34.43 5.74
N VAL A 22 24.96 -33.19 5.76
CA VAL A 22 24.88 -32.24 4.62
C VAL A 22 26.14 -32.35 3.76
N LEU A 23 25.98 -32.66 2.47
CA LEU A 23 27.08 -32.88 1.52
C LEU A 23 27.48 -31.60 0.78
N ARG A 24 26.49 -30.77 0.42
CA ARG A 24 26.71 -29.53 -0.33
C ARG A 24 25.52 -28.59 -0.17
N VAL A 25 25.79 -27.28 -0.10
CA VAL A 25 24.76 -26.23 -0.07
C VAL A 25 25.09 -25.20 -1.15
N GLU A 26 24.17 -24.99 -2.08
CA GLU A 26 24.32 -23.99 -3.15
C GLU A 26 23.12 -23.05 -3.13
N ALA A 27 23.37 -21.75 -2.95
CA ALA A 27 22.32 -20.74 -2.92
C ALA A 27 22.25 -20.02 -4.26
N ASP A 28 21.06 -19.97 -4.87
CA ASP A 28 20.76 -19.12 -6.00
C ASP A 28 20.03 -17.85 -5.53
N PRO A 29 20.76 -16.73 -5.34
CA PRO A 29 20.16 -15.47 -4.90
C PRO A 29 19.26 -14.84 -5.97
N ALA A 30 19.35 -15.24 -7.25
CA ALA A 30 18.52 -14.69 -8.31
C ALA A 30 17.10 -15.29 -8.29
N HIS A 31 16.96 -16.57 -7.94
CA HIS A 31 15.67 -17.27 -7.85
C HIS A 31 15.17 -17.48 -6.42
N ALA A 32 15.93 -17.01 -5.42
CA ALA A 32 15.63 -17.22 -4.00
C ALA A 32 15.43 -18.71 -3.64
N SER A 33 16.25 -19.58 -4.25
CA SER A 33 16.28 -21.02 -4.00
C SER A 33 17.61 -21.43 -3.36
N VAL A 34 17.57 -22.46 -2.51
CA VAL A 34 18.75 -23.08 -1.90
C VAL A 34 18.68 -24.57 -2.20
N ASP A 35 19.67 -25.06 -2.94
CA ASP A 35 19.83 -26.47 -3.28
C ASP A 35 20.75 -27.12 -2.25
N ILE A 36 20.25 -28.17 -1.59
CA ILE A 36 20.99 -28.90 -0.57
C ILE A 36 21.08 -30.36 -0.96
N GLU A 37 22.31 -30.85 -1.06
CA GLU A 37 22.61 -32.27 -1.21
C GLU A 37 22.92 -32.83 0.18
N PHE A 38 22.23 -33.91 0.57
CA PHE A 38 22.36 -34.52 1.89
C PHE A 38 22.37 -36.05 1.79
N ASP A 39 22.95 -36.71 2.80
CA ASP A 39 22.96 -38.17 2.89
C ASP A 39 21.65 -38.69 3.52
N PRO A 40 20.81 -39.41 2.75
CA PRO A 40 19.52 -39.89 3.25
C PRO A 40 19.64 -41.01 4.29
N SER A 41 20.84 -41.56 4.51
CA SER A 41 21.09 -42.55 5.57
C SER A 41 21.33 -41.92 6.94
N VAL A 42 21.65 -40.63 6.98
CA VAL A 42 21.96 -39.87 8.20
C VAL A 42 20.90 -38.80 8.48
N LEU A 43 20.31 -38.19 7.44
CA LEU A 43 19.28 -37.15 7.57
C LEU A 43 18.02 -37.50 6.77
N SER A 44 16.86 -37.34 7.39
CA SER A 44 15.57 -37.44 6.69
C SER A 44 15.14 -36.11 6.07
N ASP A 45 14.30 -36.16 5.02
CA ASP A 45 13.74 -34.97 4.36
C ASP A 45 13.02 -34.02 5.35
N HIS A 46 12.37 -34.59 6.37
CA HIS A 46 11.71 -33.81 7.43
C HIS A 46 12.71 -33.08 8.33
N GLU A 47 13.83 -33.71 8.69
CA GLU A 47 14.90 -33.09 9.49
C GLU A 47 15.63 -32.00 8.72
N VAL A 48 15.92 -32.21 7.42
CA VAL A 48 16.50 -31.19 6.54
C VAL A 48 15.60 -29.96 6.49
N ARG A 49 14.28 -30.16 6.30
CA ARG A 49 13.29 -29.06 6.30
C ARG A 49 13.20 -28.35 7.64
N SER A 50 13.30 -29.07 8.77
CA SER A 50 13.25 -28.48 10.11
C SER A 50 14.51 -27.65 10.40
N LEU A 51 15.69 -28.17 10.08
CA LEU A 51 16.97 -27.47 10.23
C LEU A 51 17.00 -26.20 9.36
N LEU A 52 16.53 -26.30 8.12
CA LEU A 52 16.37 -25.14 7.24
C LEU A 52 15.42 -24.10 7.84
N LYS A 53 14.24 -24.51 8.33
CA LYS A 53 13.29 -23.59 8.94
C LYS A 53 13.88 -22.89 10.17
N ASP A 54 14.58 -23.62 11.03
CA ASP A 54 15.19 -23.04 12.23
C ASP A 54 16.39 -22.14 11.91
N HIS A 55 17.14 -22.43 10.84
CA HIS A 55 18.24 -21.59 10.39
C HIS A 55 17.73 -20.33 9.67
N ILE A 56 16.77 -20.48 8.76
CA ILE A 56 16.09 -19.36 8.09
C ILE A 56 15.38 -18.47 9.11
N ALA A 57 14.68 -19.04 10.10
CA ALA A 57 14.02 -18.25 11.16
C ALA A 57 15.02 -17.44 11.99
N ARG A 58 16.23 -17.97 12.23
CA ARG A 58 17.31 -17.24 12.90
C ARG A 58 17.86 -16.11 12.03
N MET A 59 18.01 -16.32 10.72
CA MET A 59 18.47 -15.28 9.78
C MET A 59 17.40 -14.21 9.47
N GLU A 60 16.13 -14.59 9.33
CA GLU A 60 15.01 -13.66 9.14
C GLU A 60 14.73 -12.83 10.39
N SER A 61 15.13 -13.31 11.58
CA SER A 61 14.90 -12.57 12.83
C SER A 61 15.67 -11.24 12.91
N SER A 62 16.82 -11.13 12.23
CA SER A 62 17.63 -9.92 12.25
C SER A 62 17.25 -8.93 11.14
N ILE A 63 16.73 -9.39 10.00
CA ILE A 63 16.41 -8.52 8.88
C ILE A 63 15.04 -7.86 9.11
N ARG A 64 15.03 -6.53 9.28
CA ARG A 64 13.81 -5.73 9.41
C ARG A 64 13.53 -4.93 8.16
N LYS A 65 12.26 -4.72 7.87
CA LYS A 65 11.77 -3.89 6.78
C LYS A 65 10.92 -2.78 7.36
N GLU A 66 11.37 -1.55 7.17
CA GLU A 66 10.64 -0.35 7.58
C GLU A 66 10.24 0.49 6.38
N THR A 67 9.10 1.15 6.51
CA THR A 67 8.53 2.00 5.46
C THR A 67 8.33 3.40 6.00
N TYR A 68 8.73 4.39 5.22
CA TYR A 68 8.71 5.79 5.61
C TYR A 68 7.98 6.63 4.56
N HIS A 69 7.18 7.60 5.02
CA HIS A 69 6.65 8.66 4.17
C HIS A 69 7.75 9.71 3.92
N LEU A 70 7.90 10.13 2.68
CA LEU A 70 8.81 11.19 2.26
C LEU A 70 8.08 12.53 2.23
N GLU A 71 8.47 13.46 3.09
CA GLU A 71 7.96 14.84 3.12
C GLU A 71 8.77 15.76 2.19
N SER A 72 8.98 15.35 0.95
CA SER A 72 9.75 16.14 -0.02
C SER A 72 8.90 16.57 -1.22
N ASN A 73 9.14 17.80 -1.70
CA ASN A 73 8.56 18.34 -2.93
C ASN A 73 9.40 17.95 -4.17
N ALA A 74 10.22 16.90 -4.09
CA ALA A 74 11.38 16.72 -4.97
C ALA A 74 11.17 15.65 -6.06
N CYS A 75 11.32 16.03 -7.33
CA CYS A 75 11.23 15.25 -8.58
C CYS A 75 11.87 13.84 -8.56
N GLU A 76 11.47 12.95 -9.48
CA GLU A 76 11.93 11.56 -9.66
C GLU A 76 13.47 11.38 -9.62
N ALA A 77 14.22 12.31 -10.20
CA ALA A 77 15.69 12.29 -10.16
C ALA A 77 16.27 12.41 -8.73
N CYS A 78 15.54 13.06 -7.81
CA CYS A 78 15.91 13.16 -6.40
C CYS A 78 15.65 11.85 -5.65
N ALA A 79 14.59 11.10 -5.99
CA ALA A 79 14.30 9.80 -5.40
C ALA A 79 15.40 8.78 -5.69
N LEU A 80 15.88 8.71 -6.93
CA LEU A 80 17.02 7.85 -7.31
C LEU A 80 18.32 8.23 -6.57
N LYS A 81 18.58 9.53 -6.40
CA LYS A 81 19.76 10.00 -5.65
C LYS A 81 19.66 9.65 -4.18
N LEU A 82 18.47 9.79 -3.60
CA LEU A 82 18.21 9.40 -2.22
C LEU A 82 18.40 7.90 -2.03
N GLU A 83 17.78 7.07 -2.86
CA GLU A 83 17.91 5.62 -2.81
C GLU A 83 19.38 5.16 -2.85
N ARG A 84 20.18 5.72 -3.77
CA ARG A 84 21.61 5.41 -3.86
C ARG A 84 22.40 5.80 -2.61
N ARG A 85 21.99 6.86 -1.91
CA ARG A 85 22.65 7.32 -0.68
C ARG A 85 22.24 6.44 0.50
N VAL A 86 20.96 6.10 0.61
CA VAL A 86 20.42 5.21 1.64
C VAL A 86 20.99 3.80 1.52
N ARG A 87 21.19 3.27 0.30
CA ARG A 87 21.85 1.96 0.09
C ARG A 87 23.31 1.89 0.56
N ARG A 88 23.96 3.03 0.82
CA ARG A 88 25.34 3.08 1.31
C ARG A 88 25.41 3.18 2.83
N LEU A 89 24.27 3.27 3.52
CA LEU A 89 24.25 3.29 4.98
C LEU A 89 24.63 1.91 5.52
N PRO A 90 25.39 1.85 6.63
CA PRO A 90 25.72 0.59 7.29
C PRO A 90 24.44 -0.13 7.75
N GLY A 91 24.41 -1.45 7.64
CA GLY A 91 23.22 -2.26 7.95
C GLY A 91 22.13 -2.27 6.89
N VAL A 92 22.12 -1.37 5.88
CA VAL A 92 21.08 -1.36 4.84
C VAL A 92 21.36 -2.40 3.76
N ARG A 93 20.50 -3.42 3.66
CA ARG A 93 20.57 -4.45 2.61
C ARG A 93 19.86 -4.03 1.33
N ARG A 94 18.73 -3.34 1.45
CA ARG A 94 17.93 -2.86 0.31
C ARG A 94 17.26 -1.56 0.65
N ALA A 95 17.25 -0.63 -0.29
CA ALA A 95 16.40 0.56 -0.22
C ALA A 95 15.74 0.81 -1.58
N SER A 96 14.51 1.29 -1.54
CA SER A 96 13.70 1.65 -2.69
C SER A 96 12.89 2.90 -2.38
N ALA A 97 13.02 3.95 -3.20
CA ALA A 97 12.30 5.20 -3.03
C ALA A 97 11.37 5.45 -4.21
N THR A 98 10.09 5.70 -3.96
CA THR A 98 9.09 6.02 -4.99
C THR A 98 8.65 7.47 -4.88
N TYR A 99 8.79 8.22 -5.96
CA TYR A 99 8.37 9.63 -6.00
C TYR A 99 6.85 9.80 -6.00
N LEU A 100 6.13 9.10 -6.90
CA LEU A 100 4.67 9.19 -7.00
C LEU A 100 3.97 8.86 -5.68
N GLY A 101 4.40 7.77 -5.03
CA GLY A 101 3.83 7.33 -3.75
C GLY A 101 4.36 8.08 -2.53
N LYS A 102 5.43 8.88 -2.67
CA LYS A 102 6.16 9.49 -1.54
C LYS A 102 6.53 8.46 -0.45
N VAL A 103 6.93 7.25 -0.87
CA VAL A 103 7.30 6.16 0.04
C VAL A 103 8.77 5.80 -0.13
N LEU A 104 9.48 5.67 0.99
CA LEU A 104 10.81 5.06 1.09
C LEU A 104 10.70 3.76 1.89
N THR A 105 11.04 2.64 1.27
CA THR A 105 11.12 1.35 1.96
C THR A 105 12.59 0.99 2.14
N VAL A 106 12.97 0.65 3.37
CA VAL A 106 14.33 0.29 3.75
C VAL A 106 14.32 -1.07 4.44
N THR A 107 15.13 -1.98 3.94
CA THR A 107 15.42 -3.29 4.55
C THR A 107 16.82 -3.24 5.12
N PHE A 108 16.93 -3.43 6.43
CA PHE A 108 18.18 -3.34 7.16
C PHE A 108 18.34 -4.49 8.15
N ASP A 109 19.58 -4.76 8.54
CA ASP A 109 19.91 -5.71 9.59
C ASP A 109 19.85 -5.03 10.96
N SER A 110 18.93 -5.49 11.81
CA SER A 110 18.73 -4.98 13.17
C SER A 110 19.84 -5.37 14.15
N THR A 111 20.78 -6.24 13.76
CA THR A 111 22.01 -6.51 14.52
C THR A 111 23.10 -5.46 14.27
N GLU A 112 23.08 -4.81 13.10
CA GLU A 112 24.07 -3.79 12.72
C GLU A 112 23.57 -2.36 12.95
N SER A 113 22.26 -2.12 12.85
CA SER A 113 21.70 -0.77 13.01
C SER A 113 20.32 -0.84 13.66
N THR A 114 20.08 -0.03 14.69
CA THR A 114 18.76 0.09 15.34
C THR A 114 17.84 0.96 14.50
N GLU A 115 16.52 0.81 14.64
CA GLU A 115 15.51 1.68 14.00
C GLU A 115 15.77 3.18 14.25
N ALA A 116 16.10 3.55 15.49
CA ALA A 116 16.42 4.93 15.86
C ALA A 116 17.69 5.46 15.15
N ASP A 117 18.72 4.62 15.03
CA ASP A 117 19.96 4.97 14.34
C ASP A 117 19.73 5.11 12.83
N LEU A 118 18.92 4.21 12.26
CA LEU A 118 18.53 4.28 10.86
C LEU A 118 17.76 5.57 10.56
N GLU A 119 16.78 5.92 11.40
CA GLU A 119 16.03 7.17 11.22
C GLU A 119 16.95 8.39 11.25
N GLN A 120 17.92 8.42 12.18
CA GLN A 120 18.88 9.51 12.27
C GLN A 120 19.75 9.57 11.00
N GLN A 121 20.28 8.44 10.54
CA GLN A 121 21.08 8.36 9.32
C GLN A 121 20.30 8.76 8.05
N LEU A 122 19.01 8.41 8.00
CA LEU A 122 18.11 8.83 6.91
C LEU A 122 17.90 10.35 6.93
N ARG A 123 17.76 10.96 8.11
CA ARG A 123 17.67 12.42 8.25
C ARG A 123 18.96 13.13 7.88
N ASP A 124 20.11 12.59 8.27
CA ASP A 124 21.43 13.13 7.92
C ASP A 124 21.72 13.02 6.41
N THR A 125 21.12 12.03 5.76
CA THR A 125 21.10 11.86 4.30
C THR A 125 20.26 12.95 3.60
N GLY A 126 19.52 13.78 4.36
CA GLY A 126 18.65 14.84 3.86
C GLY A 126 17.24 14.36 3.53
N ALA A 127 16.85 13.16 3.99
CA ALA A 127 15.50 12.65 3.84
C ALA A 127 14.63 13.19 4.98
N ASN A 128 13.67 14.05 4.66
CA ASN A 128 12.62 14.36 5.64
C ASN A 128 11.62 13.20 5.65
N ILE A 129 11.76 12.31 6.63
CA ILE A 129 10.99 11.07 6.74
C ILE A 129 10.08 11.08 7.98
N ARG A 130 8.92 10.44 7.83
CA ARG A 130 8.08 9.99 8.95
C ARG A 130 7.87 8.49 8.83
N PRO A 131 8.00 7.71 9.92
CA PRO A 131 7.66 6.29 9.87
C PRO A 131 6.20 6.14 9.41
N LEU A 132 6.00 5.38 8.34
CA LEU A 132 4.68 4.80 8.09
C LEU A 132 4.57 3.69 9.11
N ASP A 133 3.75 3.92 10.13
CA ASP A 133 3.46 2.91 11.14
C ASP A 133 2.92 1.67 10.40
N THR A 134 3.78 0.68 10.18
CA THR A 134 3.48 -0.53 9.39
C THR A 134 2.91 -1.61 10.32
N LYS A 135 2.41 -1.21 11.50
CA LYS A 135 1.50 -2.08 12.26
C LYS A 135 0.37 -2.47 11.32
N ALA A 136 0.36 -3.76 10.95
CA ALA A 136 -0.71 -4.39 10.20
C ALA A 136 -2.04 -3.81 10.66
N PRO A 137 -2.92 -3.33 9.75
CA PRO A 137 -4.03 -2.48 10.10
C PRO A 137 -4.80 -3.11 11.24
N GLU A 138 -4.62 -2.54 12.44
CA GLU A 138 -5.29 -3.01 13.64
C GLU A 138 -6.77 -2.80 13.33
N GLN A 139 -7.51 -3.91 13.17
CA GLN A 139 -8.92 -3.89 12.80
C GLN A 139 -9.68 -3.15 13.90
N LYS A 140 -9.75 -1.82 13.76
CA LYS A 140 -10.47 -0.98 14.71
C LYS A 140 -11.91 -1.49 14.72
N PRO A 141 -12.48 -1.77 15.91
CA PRO A 141 -13.85 -2.24 15.99
C PRO A 141 -14.77 -1.25 15.28
N LEU A 142 -15.82 -1.76 14.62
CA LEU A 142 -16.77 -0.98 13.81
C LEU A 142 -17.29 0.29 14.53
N SER A 143 -17.43 0.21 15.86
CA SER A 143 -17.83 1.32 16.74
C SER A 143 -16.78 2.43 16.88
N ALA A 144 -15.49 2.10 16.83
CA ALA A 144 -14.40 3.07 16.87
C ALA A 144 -14.26 3.80 15.52
N LYS A 145 -14.48 3.11 14.39
CA LYS A 145 -14.49 3.74 13.08
C LYS A 145 -15.71 4.66 12.88
N LEU A 146 -16.90 4.30 13.40
CA LEU A 146 -18.09 5.16 13.41
C LEU A 146 -17.83 6.47 14.18
N ARG A 147 -17.16 6.41 15.32
CA ARG A 147 -16.85 7.59 16.14
C ARG A 147 -15.77 8.50 15.55
N ALA A 148 -14.87 7.95 14.74
CA ALA A 148 -13.79 8.69 14.10
C ALA A 148 -14.21 9.40 12.79
N GLY A 149 -15.43 9.17 12.30
CA GLY A 149 -15.93 9.76 11.05
C GLY A 149 -15.36 9.09 9.78
N ASP A 150 -14.63 8.00 9.93
CA ASP A 150 -13.97 7.24 8.85
C ASP A 150 -15.01 6.50 7.97
N LEU A 151 -16.19 6.18 8.51
CA LEU A 151 -17.31 5.57 7.77
C LEU A 151 -18.25 6.58 7.11
N ASN A 152 -18.02 7.89 7.24
CA ASN A 152 -18.94 8.88 6.67
C ASN A 152 -19.10 8.68 5.15
N GLU A 153 -18.07 8.16 4.49
CA GLU A 153 -18.07 7.89 3.05
C GLU A 153 -18.85 6.62 2.69
N GLU A 154 -18.69 5.54 3.46
CA GLU A 154 -19.44 4.29 3.29
C GLU A 154 -20.93 4.50 3.56
N ILE A 155 -21.25 5.23 4.63
CA ILE A 155 -22.62 5.59 5.00
C ILE A 155 -23.23 6.49 3.93
N SER A 156 -22.50 7.49 3.43
CA SER A 156 -22.98 8.37 2.36
C SER A 156 -23.22 7.59 1.06
N CYS A 157 -22.34 6.65 0.71
CA CYS A 157 -22.53 5.78 -0.45
C CYS A 157 -23.78 4.90 -0.30
N GLY A 158 -23.95 4.26 0.87
CA GLY A 158 -25.12 3.43 1.16
C GLY A 158 -26.43 4.23 1.16
N LEU A 159 -26.41 5.43 1.75
CA LEU A 159 -27.56 6.34 1.75
C LEU A 159 -27.88 6.83 0.33
N GLY A 160 -26.86 7.22 -0.44
CA GLY A 160 -27.01 7.58 -1.86
C GLY A 160 -27.66 6.48 -2.68
N PHE A 161 -27.26 5.22 -2.48
CA PHE A 161 -27.88 4.07 -3.12
C PHE A 161 -29.35 3.90 -2.72
N LEU A 162 -29.67 4.05 -1.44
CA LEU A 162 -31.05 3.97 -0.96
C LEU A 162 -31.94 5.04 -1.61
N PHE A 163 -31.46 6.28 -1.69
CA PHE A 163 -32.15 7.38 -2.35
C PHE A 163 -32.31 7.14 -3.86
N LEU A 164 -31.29 6.60 -4.53
CA LEU A 164 -31.35 6.25 -5.96
C LEU A 164 -32.42 5.20 -6.22
N VAL A 165 -32.42 4.10 -5.46
CA VAL A 165 -33.38 2.99 -5.61
C VAL A 165 -34.80 3.46 -5.28
N ALA A 166 -34.98 4.20 -4.18
CA ALA A 166 -36.27 4.75 -3.82
C ALA A 166 -36.79 5.72 -4.90
N GLY A 167 -35.93 6.61 -5.42
CA GLY A 167 -36.27 7.53 -6.51
C GLY A 167 -36.69 6.80 -7.78
N ALA A 168 -35.98 5.73 -8.13
CA ALA A 168 -36.31 4.88 -9.27
C ALA A 168 -37.67 4.17 -9.09
N ILE A 169 -37.94 3.61 -7.91
CA ILE A 169 -39.22 2.94 -7.62
C ILE A 169 -40.38 3.94 -7.69
N VAL A 170 -40.26 5.10 -7.01
CA VAL A 170 -41.30 6.13 -6.98
C VAL A 170 -41.56 6.68 -8.39
N SER A 171 -40.51 6.88 -9.19
CA SER A 171 -40.67 7.34 -10.58
C SER A 171 -41.49 6.37 -11.44
N LYS A 172 -41.39 5.06 -11.17
CA LYS A 172 -42.12 4.02 -11.91
C LYS A 172 -43.55 3.82 -11.40
N THR A 173 -43.81 3.95 -10.11
CA THR A 173 -45.14 3.68 -9.53
C THR A 173 -46.05 4.89 -9.50
N SER A 174 -45.51 6.08 -9.23
CA SER A 174 -46.27 7.32 -9.07
C SER A 174 -45.98 8.35 -10.18
N GLY A 175 -45.12 8.01 -11.14
CA GLY A 175 -44.70 8.90 -12.21
C GLY A 175 -43.61 9.89 -11.78
N VAL A 176 -43.18 10.72 -12.74
CA VAL A 176 -42.17 11.75 -12.51
C VAL A 176 -42.83 12.95 -11.83
N GLY A 177 -42.68 13.05 -10.51
CA GLY A 177 -43.23 14.14 -9.70
C GLY A 177 -42.21 14.66 -8.69
N THR A 178 -42.60 15.66 -7.89
CA THR A 178 -41.73 16.34 -6.90
C THR A 178 -41.05 15.37 -5.95
N ALA A 179 -41.74 14.31 -5.52
CA ALA A 179 -41.19 13.28 -4.66
C ALA A 179 -40.00 12.54 -5.30
N SER A 180 -40.09 12.21 -6.59
CA SER A 180 -39.01 11.56 -7.33
C SER A 180 -37.80 12.49 -7.51
N HIS A 181 -38.04 13.78 -7.78
CA HIS A 181 -36.97 14.78 -7.86
C HIS A 181 -36.26 15.00 -6.52
N ILE A 182 -37.00 15.02 -5.40
CA ILE A 182 -36.39 15.11 -4.06
C ILE A 182 -35.53 13.88 -3.79
N LEU A 183 -36.01 12.69 -4.15
CA LEU A 183 -35.26 11.44 -3.94
C LEU A 183 -33.98 11.41 -4.79
N PHE A 184 -34.05 11.78 -6.07
CA PHE A 184 -32.86 11.90 -6.90
C PHE A 184 -31.93 13.02 -6.41
N GLY A 185 -32.45 14.15 -5.96
CA GLY A 185 -31.64 15.20 -5.33
C GLY A 185 -30.87 14.69 -4.11
N GLY A 186 -31.52 13.89 -3.27
CA GLY A 186 -30.85 13.18 -2.17
C GLY A 186 -29.74 12.25 -2.66
N ALA A 187 -29.99 11.49 -3.72
CA ALA A 187 -28.97 10.63 -4.33
C ALA A 187 -27.76 11.43 -4.84
N TYR A 188 -27.97 12.57 -5.51
CA TYR A 188 -26.88 13.46 -5.96
C TYR A 188 -26.07 14.01 -4.80
N LEU A 189 -26.72 14.41 -3.71
CA LEU A 189 -26.03 14.96 -2.55
C LEU A 189 -25.15 13.90 -1.88
N PHE A 190 -25.71 12.72 -1.58
CA PHE A 190 -24.98 11.69 -0.84
C PHE A 190 -23.97 10.93 -1.71
N ALA A 191 -24.28 10.63 -2.98
CA ALA A 191 -23.34 9.97 -3.87
C ALA A 191 -22.32 10.95 -4.49
N GLY A 192 -22.70 12.20 -4.71
CA GLY A 192 -21.85 13.20 -5.37
C GLY A 192 -20.87 13.92 -4.45
N GLN A 193 -21.07 13.89 -3.13
CA GLN A 193 -20.22 14.63 -2.19
C GLN A 193 -18.72 14.31 -2.35
N GLN A 194 -18.37 13.03 -2.56
CA GLN A 194 -16.97 12.63 -2.74
C GLN A 194 -16.43 13.11 -4.09
N GLY A 195 -17.16 12.84 -5.18
CA GLY A 195 -16.77 13.26 -6.52
C GLY A 195 -16.59 14.77 -6.65
N VAL A 196 -17.45 15.57 -6.03
CA VAL A 196 -17.34 17.04 -6.02
C VAL A 196 -16.09 17.50 -5.27
N ARG A 197 -15.75 16.87 -4.15
CA ARG A 197 -14.54 17.21 -3.39
C ARG A 197 -13.28 16.92 -4.19
N SER A 198 -13.20 15.73 -4.80
CA SER A 198 -12.08 15.36 -5.67
C SER A 198 -11.98 16.28 -6.88
N ALA A 199 -13.10 16.49 -7.59
CA ALA A 199 -13.15 17.40 -8.75
C ALA A 199 -12.68 18.82 -8.40
N VAL A 200 -13.06 19.35 -7.24
CA VAL A 200 -12.60 20.67 -6.78
C VAL A 200 -11.11 20.67 -6.45
N ALA A 201 -10.57 19.58 -5.89
CA ALA A 201 -9.14 19.45 -5.64
C ALA A 201 -8.35 19.43 -6.95
N SER A 202 -8.73 18.57 -7.91
CA SER A 202 -8.07 18.44 -9.21
C SER A 202 -8.13 19.74 -10.02
N LEU A 203 -9.29 20.41 -10.00
CA LEU A 203 -9.45 21.70 -10.67
C LEU A 203 -8.58 22.81 -10.04
N ARG A 204 -8.33 22.77 -8.72
CA ARG A 204 -7.41 23.71 -8.07
C ARG A 204 -5.96 23.49 -8.46
N GLU A 205 -5.61 22.25 -8.79
CA GLU A 205 -4.28 21.87 -9.29
C GLU A 205 -4.14 22.12 -10.80
N GLY A 206 -5.24 22.52 -11.47
CA GLY A 206 -5.28 22.79 -12.91
C GLY A 206 -5.35 21.53 -13.77
N GLU A 207 -5.62 20.38 -13.16
CA GLU A 207 -5.78 19.10 -13.86
C GLU A 207 -7.26 18.80 -14.09
N LEU A 208 -7.58 18.36 -15.31
CA LEU A 208 -8.91 17.88 -15.66
C LEU A 208 -8.88 16.36 -15.64
N ASP A 209 -9.33 15.79 -14.53
CA ASP A 209 -9.41 14.36 -14.31
C ASP A 209 -10.83 13.81 -14.55
N VAL A 210 -10.96 12.50 -14.42
CA VAL A 210 -12.24 11.80 -14.60
C VAL A 210 -13.31 12.33 -13.63
N ASP A 211 -12.92 12.77 -12.44
CA ASP A 211 -13.84 13.24 -11.39
C ASP A 211 -14.49 14.57 -11.79
N VAL A 212 -13.73 15.49 -12.37
CA VAL A 212 -14.26 16.75 -12.94
C VAL A 212 -15.25 16.45 -14.06
N LEU A 213 -14.87 15.56 -14.99
CA LEU A 213 -15.74 15.15 -16.10
C LEU A 213 -17.03 14.50 -15.59
N MET A 214 -16.92 13.67 -14.56
CA MET A 214 -18.02 12.95 -13.93
C MET A 214 -19.04 13.90 -13.29
N VAL A 215 -18.57 14.84 -12.47
CA VAL A 215 -19.43 15.82 -11.79
C VAL A 215 -20.13 16.70 -12.83
N LEU A 216 -19.39 17.18 -13.83
CA LEU A 216 -19.96 17.95 -14.93
C LEU A 216 -21.05 17.18 -15.68
N ALA A 217 -20.80 15.90 -15.99
CA ALA A 217 -21.77 15.03 -16.66
C ALA A 217 -23.04 14.83 -15.83
N ALA A 218 -22.90 14.63 -14.51
CA ALA A 218 -24.05 14.49 -13.63
C ALA A 218 -24.91 15.76 -13.60
N PHE A 219 -24.29 16.94 -13.49
CA PHE A 219 -25.03 18.21 -13.59
C PHE A 219 -25.69 18.38 -14.98
N GLY A 220 -25.01 17.98 -16.05
CA GLY A 220 -25.57 17.96 -17.39
C GLY A 220 -26.81 17.08 -17.50
N ALA A 221 -26.75 15.86 -16.95
CA ALA A 221 -27.86 14.91 -16.91
C ALA A 221 -29.06 15.50 -16.14
N ALA A 222 -28.82 16.15 -15.01
CA ALA A 222 -29.87 16.86 -14.26
C ALA A 222 -30.49 18.00 -15.09
N ALA A 223 -29.68 18.78 -15.82
CA ALA A 223 -30.15 19.91 -16.62
C ALA A 223 -31.01 19.49 -17.82
N ILE A 224 -30.73 18.35 -18.45
CA ILE A 224 -31.53 17.82 -19.57
C ILE A 224 -32.75 17.01 -19.14
N GLY A 225 -33.07 16.98 -17.83
CA GLY A 225 -34.21 16.24 -17.31
C GLY A 225 -33.99 14.73 -17.19
N ALA A 226 -32.73 14.27 -17.16
CA ALA A 226 -32.34 12.88 -16.94
C ALA A 226 -31.64 12.68 -15.57
N PRO A 227 -32.30 13.01 -14.44
CA PRO A 227 -31.65 12.95 -13.13
C PRO A 227 -31.24 11.52 -12.74
N PHE A 228 -31.99 10.49 -13.15
CA PHE A 228 -31.64 9.09 -12.87
C PHE A 228 -30.23 8.72 -13.38
N GLU A 229 -29.90 9.11 -14.61
CA GLU A 229 -28.62 8.77 -15.23
C GLU A 229 -27.45 9.40 -14.48
N GLY A 230 -27.54 10.68 -14.14
CA GLY A 230 -26.48 11.34 -13.37
C GLY A 230 -26.39 10.84 -11.92
N ALA A 231 -27.51 10.49 -11.27
CA ALA A 231 -27.48 9.90 -9.93
C ALA A 231 -26.81 8.52 -9.94
N LEU A 232 -27.12 7.69 -10.94
CA LEU A 232 -26.51 6.37 -11.13
C LEU A 232 -25.01 6.50 -11.37
N LEU A 233 -24.60 7.44 -12.22
CA LEU A 233 -23.21 7.72 -12.54
C LEU A 233 -22.42 8.11 -11.28
N LEU A 234 -22.93 9.07 -10.49
CA LEU A 234 -22.31 9.46 -9.20
C LEU A 234 -22.24 8.32 -8.21
N PHE A 235 -23.30 7.50 -8.12
CA PHE A 235 -23.33 6.33 -7.23
C PHE A 235 -22.26 5.31 -7.60
N LEU A 236 -22.17 4.92 -8.88
CA LEU A 236 -21.21 3.90 -9.32
C LEU A 236 -19.78 4.33 -9.06
N PHE A 237 -19.47 5.62 -9.25
CA PHE A 237 -18.16 6.15 -8.94
C PHE A 237 -17.87 6.16 -7.43
N SER A 238 -18.81 6.65 -6.62
CA SER A 238 -18.70 6.59 -5.16
C SER A 238 -18.50 5.15 -4.68
N PHE A 239 -19.22 4.19 -5.27
CA PHE A 239 -19.10 2.78 -4.96
C PHE A 239 -17.72 2.21 -5.34
N SER A 240 -17.22 2.55 -6.53
CA SER A 240 -15.86 2.19 -6.98
C SER A 240 -14.81 2.66 -5.97
N ASN A 241 -14.90 3.90 -5.50
CA ASN A 241 -13.95 4.44 -4.53
C ASN A 241 -14.02 3.73 -3.18
N VAL A 242 -15.23 3.37 -2.72
CA VAL A 242 -15.40 2.56 -1.50
C VAL A 242 -14.76 1.18 -1.65
N LEU A 243 -14.93 0.53 -2.80
CA LEU A 243 -14.30 -0.76 -3.08
C LEU A 243 -12.77 -0.65 -3.17
N GLN A 244 -12.25 0.38 -3.83
CA GLN A 244 -10.82 0.61 -3.95
C GLN A 244 -10.17 0.82 -2.57
N ARG A 245 -10.83 1.57 -1.67
CA ARG A 245 -10.38 1.73 -0.28
C ARG A 245 -10.34 0.43 0.52
N HIS A 246 -11.21 -0.53 0.23
CA HIS A 246 -11.21 -1.84 0.89
C HIS A 246 -10.20 -2.82 0.30
N ALA A 247 -9.75 -2.57 -0.94
CA ALA A 247 -8.76 -3.39 -1.62
C ALA A 247 -7.31 -3.00 -1.31
N MET A 248 -7.08 -1.77 -0.82
CA MET A 248 -5.78 -1.25 -0.37
C MET A 248 -5.61 -1.48 1.13
#